data_AF-A0A150KS93-F1
#
_entry.id   AF-A0A150KS93-F1
#
_cell.length_a   1.000
_cell.length_b   1.000
_cell.length_c   1.000
_cell.angle_alpha   90.00
_cell.angle_beta   90.00
_cell.angle_gamma   90.00
#
_symmetry.space_group_name_H-M   'P 1'
#
loop_
_entity.id
_entity.type
_entity.pdbx_description
1 polymer ?
#
loop_
_entity_poly.entity_id
_entity_poly.type
_entity_poly.pdbx_seq_one_letter_code
_entity_poly.pdbx_strand_id
1 'polypeptide(L)'
;MDKYYEKVYGSYFIDSGLDSFIAAFGTQYPTFAYNNGYKLSLKNIAIKQSEKNPYLYTFIAKVACQKDGDKEKTTSVEGIVLFSKTEEGKIEGFKYTNDNGLSEILQIEQLNNLIEPNWVLFV
;
A
#
# COMPACT_ATOMS: atom_id res chain seq x y z
N MET A 1 -7.95 4.84 -17.10
CA MET A 1 -7.78 4.33 -15.73
C MET A 1 -8.80 4.96 -14.78
N ASP A 2 -9.12 6.24 -15.00
CA ASP A 2 -9.86 7.10 -14.07
C ASP A 2 -11.24 6.55 -13.68
N LYS A 3 -12.01 6.02 -14.64
CA LYS A 3 -13.35 5.45 -14.37
C LYS A 3 -13.36 4.27 -13.39
N TYR A 4 -12.28 3.49 -13.31
CA TYR A 4 -12.21 2.38 -12.35
C TYR A 4 -12.01 2.90 -10.94
N TYR A 5 -11.05 3.81 -10.75
CA TYR A 5 -10.74 4.39 -9.45
C TYR A 5 -11.89 5.25 -8.91
N GLU A 6 -12.55 6.02 -9.76
CA GLU A 6 -13.76 6.76 -9.40
C GLU A 6 -14.87 5.81 -8.93
N LYS A 7 -15.09 4.70 -9.64
CA LYS A 7 -16.08 3.69 -9.26
C LYS A 7 -15.77 3.03 -7.91
N VAL A 8 -14.49 2.72 -7.65
CA VAL A 8 -14.08 2.00 -6.43
C VAL A 8 -13.95 2.93 -5.23
N TYR A 9 -13.44 4.15 -5.43
CA TYR A 9 -13.03 5.05 -4.35
C TYR A 9 -13.84 6.34 -4.25
N GLY A 10 -14.58 6.74 -5.29
CA GLY A 10 -15.25 8.05 -5.35
C GLY A 10 -16.27 8.28 -4.25
N SER A 11 -16.92 7.22 -3.74
CA SER A 11 -17.82 7.36 -2.59
C SER A 11 -17.11 7.75 -1.30
N TYR A 12 -15.80 7.52 -1.16
CA TYR A 12 -15.05 7.79 0.07
C TYR A 12 -14.33 9.14 0.07
N PHE A 13 -14.04 9.71 -1.08
CA PHE A 13 -13.28 10.95 -1.20
C PHE A 13 -14.17 12.11 -1.65
N ILE A 14 -13.71 13.34 -1.41
CA ILE A 14 -14.09 14.50 -2.22
C ILE A 14 -13.31 14.44 -3.54
N ASP A 15 -13.80 15.09 -4.60
CA ASP A 15 -13.22 14.98 -5.94
C ASP A 15 -11.70 15.31 -5.96
N SER A 16 -11.30 16.44 -5.38
CA SER A 16 -9.89 16.85 -5.33
C SER A 16 -9.00 15.93 -4.47
N GLY A 17 -9.58 15.34 -3.44
CA GLY A 17 -8.92 14.35 -2.59
C GLY A 17 -8.69 13.04 -3.33
N LEU A 18 -9.67 12.61 -4.13
CA LEU A 18 -9.55 11.42 -4.98
C LEU A 18 -8.47 11.61 -6.04
N ASP A 19 -8.48 12.74 -6.74
CA ASP A 19 -7.49 13.06 -7.78
C ASP A 19 -6.07 13.02 -7.20
N SER A 20 -5.88 13.65 -6.04
CA SER A 20 -4.61 13.66 -5.32
C SER A 20 -4.18 12.26 -4.90
N PHE A 21 -5.11 11.44 -4.39
CA PHE A 21 -4.84 10.06 -4.01
C PHE A 21 -4.43 9.20 -5.21
N ILE A 22 -5.17 9.27 -6.32
CA ILE A 22 -4.87 8.48 -7.53
C ILE A 22 -3.50 8.87 -8.10
N ALA A 23 -3.25 10.18 -8.22
CA ALA A 23 -2.01 10.69 -8.81
C ALA A 23 -0.77 10.30 -8.00
N ALA A 24 -0.87 10.23 -6.67
CA ALA A 24 0.27 9.95 -5.80
C ALA A 24 0.40 8.48 -5.39
N PHE A 25 -0.70 7.78 -5.13
CA PHE A 25 -0.69 6.52 -4.37
C PHE A 25 -1.55 5.40 -4.95
N GLY A 26 -2.64 5.73 -5.65
CA GLY A 26 -3.68 4.76 -6.05
C GLY A 26 -3.19 3.60 -6.92
N THR A 27 -2.05 3.77 -7.59
CA THR A 27 -1.46 2.75 -8.48
C THR A 27 -0.22 2.08 -7.89
N GLN A 28 0.43 2.63 -6.86
CA GLN A 28 1.79 2.24 -6.45
C GLN A 28 1.89 0.75 -6.08
N TYR A 29 1.26 0.33 -4.97
CA TYR A 29 1.36 -1.06 -4.51
C TYR A 29 0.66 -2.07 -5.45
N PRO A 30 -0.54 -1.80 -5.99
CA PRO A 30 -1.16 -2.71 -6.94
C PRO A 30 -0.30 -2.96 -8.18
N THR A 31 0.37 -1.92 -8.71
CA THR A 31 1.24 -2.06 -9.88
C THR A 31 2.48 -2.90 -9.55
N PHE A 32 3.16 -2.62 -8.45
CA PHE A 32 4.33 -3.42 -8.05
C PHE A 32 3.94 -4.88 -7.79
N ALA A 33 2.81 -5.10 -7.11
CA ALA A 33 2.34 -6.45 -6.82
C ALA A 33 2.00 -7.23 -8.10
N TYR A 34 1.22 -6.62 -9.01
CA TYR A 34 0.85 -7.24 -10.28
C TYR A 34 2.06 -7.56 -11.14
N ASN A 35 2.99 -6.61 -11.30
CA ASN A 35 4.17 -6.78 -12.15
C ASN A 35 5.12 -7.87 -11.63
N ASN A 36 5.21 -8.05 -10.31
CA ASN A 36 6.17 -8.98 -9.69
C ASN A 36 5.53 -10.29 -9.20
N GLY A 37 4.27 -10.54 -9.53
CA GLY A 37 3.54 -11.78 -9.20
C GLY A 37 3.14 -11.91 -7.74
N TYR A 38 3.02 -10.79 -7.01
CA TYR A 38 2.54 -10.78 -5.63
C TYR A 38 1.03 -10.59 -5.54
N LYS A 39 0.43 -11.26 -4.56
CA LYS A 39 -0.92 -11.01 -4.04
C LYS A 39 -0.80 -10.24 -2.73
N LEU A 40 -1.58 -9.16 -2.60
CA LEU A 40 -1.67 -8.35 -1.39
C LEU A 40 -2.96 -8.66 -0.63
N SER A 41 -2.90 -8.71 0.70
CA SER A 41 -4.09 -8.79 1.54
C SER A 41 -3.94 -7.94 2.81
N LEU A 42 -4.99 -7.22 3.16
CA LEU A 42 -5.05 -6.50 4.43
C LEU A 42 -5.37 -7.51 5.54
N LYS A 43 -4.51 -7.60 6.55
CA LYS A 43 -4.70 -8.51 7.70
C LYS A 43 -5.32 -7.79 8.90
N ASN A 44 -4.90 -6.55 9.13
CA ASN A 44 -5.40 -5.73 10.22
C ASN A 44 -5.17 -4.25 9.93
N ILE A 45 -5.94 -3.37 10.56
CA ILE A 45 -5.68 -1.94 10.56
C ILE A 45 -5.95 -1.37 11.96
N ALA A 46 -4.98 -0.62 12.49
CA ALA A 46 -5.15 0.19 13.68
C ALA A 46 -5.30 1.65 13.24
N ILE A 47 -6.32 2.35 13.77
CA ILE A 47 -6.61 3.73 13.42
C ILE A 47 -6.66 4.54 14.71
N LYS A 48 -6.01 5.71 14.74
CA LYS A 48 -6.02 6.63 15.87
C LYS A 48 -6.39 8.04 15.39
N GLN A 49 -7.38 8.64 16.02
CA GLN A 49 -7.70 10.05 15.82
C GLN A 49 -6.63 10.94 16.48
N SER A 50 -6.29 12.04 15.83
CA SER A 50 -5.40 13.05 16.40
C SER A 50 -6.08 13.78 17.55
N GLU A 51 -5.35 13.95 18.66
CA GLU A 51 -5.81 14.72 19.82
C GLU A 51 -5.94 16.22 19.51
N LYS A 52 -5.23 16.71 18.48
CA LYS A 52 -5.19 18.15 18.12
C LYS A 52 -6.17 18.52 17.01
N ASN A 53 -6.54 17.56 16.16
CA ASN A 53 -7.42 17.80 15.03
C ASN A 53 -8.38 16.62 14.87
N PRO A 54 -9.69 16.79 15.15
CA PRO A 54 -10.65 15.69 15.09
C PRO A 54 -10.86 15.15 13.67
N TYR A 55 -10.45 15.88 12.63
CA TYR A 55 -10.55 15.43 11.24
C TYR A 55 -9.31 14.65 10.77
N LEU A 56 -8.25 14.62 11.59
CA LEU A 56 -6.98 13.99 11.24
C LEU A 56 -6.86 12.64 11.95
N TYR A 57 -6.57 11.60 11.18
CA TYR A 57 -6.37 10.25 11.67
C TYR A 57 -5.03 9.70 11.19
N THR A 58 -4.38 8.92 12.02
CA THR A 58 -3.26 8.07 11.60
C THR A 58 -3.73 6.63 11.52
N PHE A 59 -3.14 5.86 10.62
CA PHE A 59 -3.38 4.42 10.53
C PHE A 59 -2.07 3.66 10.46
N ILE A 60 -2.13 2.41 10.92
CA ILE A 60 -1.10 1.38 10.72
C ILE A 60 -1.82 0.14 10.16
N ALA A 61 -1.65 -0.11 8.88
CA ALA A 61 -2.23 -1.23 8.15
C ALA A 61 -1.22 -2.37 8.07
N LYS A 62 -1.55 -3.55 8.63
CA LYS A 62 -0.77 -4.77 8.44
C LYS A 62 -1.15 -5.41 7.11
N VAL A 63 -0.21 -5.46 6.20
CA VAL A 63 -0.37 -5.99 4.84
C VAL A 63 0.46 -7.25 4.70
N ALA A 64 -0.19 -8.33 4.28
CA ALA A 64 0.52 -9.51 3.84
C ALA A 64 0.73 -9.48 2.34
N CYS A 65 1.89 -9.96 1.93
CA CYS A 65 2.31 -10.12 0.55
C CYS A 65 2.75 -11.57 0.33
N GLN A 66 2.21 -12.18 -0.72
CA GLN A 66 2.48 -13.57 -1.06
C GLN A 66 2.75 -13.68 -2.56
N LYS A 67 3.90 -14.25 -2.89
CA LYS A 67 4.23 -14.69 -4.26
C LYS A 67 4.02 -16.20 -4.33
N ASP A 68 3.58 -16.70 -5.48
CA ASP A 68 3.31 -18.12 -5.64
C ASP A 68 4.60 -18.94 -5.40
N GLY A 69 4.55 -19.91 -4.48
CA GLY A 69 5.70 -20.72 -4.08
C GLY A 69 6.52 -20.16 -2.90
N ASP A 70 6.37 -18.87 -2.56
CA ASP A 70 7.07 -18.25 -1.44
C ASP A 70 6.22 -18.26 -0.16
N LYS A 71 6.92 -18.20 1.00
CA LYS A 71 6.25 -17.97 2.28
C LYS A 71 5.64 -16.56 2.31
N GLU A 72 4.43 -16.46 2.87
CA GLU A 72 3.78 -15.17 3.13
C GLU A 72 4.68 -14.29 4.01
N LYS A 73 4.89 -13.04 3.59
CA LYS A 73 5.56 -12.01 4.39
C LYS A 73 4.53 -10.99 4.83
N THR A 74 4.66 -10.49 6.05
CA THR A 74 3.80 -9.41 6.57
C THR A 74 4.66 -8.20 6.87
N THR A 75 4.19 -7.03 6.45
CA THR A 75 4.76 -5.72 6.83
C THR A 75 3.62 -4.76 7.21
N SER A 76 3.97 -3.56 7.68
CA SER A 76 3.01 -2.54 8.08
C SER A 76 3.17 -1.28 7.23
N VAL A 77 2.06 -0.70 6.78
CA VAL A 77 2.05 0.60 6.12
C VAL A 77 1.40 1.61 7.03
N GLU A 78 2.08 2.71 7.25
CA GLU A 78 1.63 3.83 8.06
C GLU A 78 1.17 4.96 7.16
N GLY A 79 0.16 5.69 7.62
CA GLY A 79 -0.28 6.86 6.90
C GLY A 79 -1.24 7.73 7.68
N ILE A 80 -1.68 8.77 6.98
CA ILE A 80 -2.54 9.81 7.49
C ILE A 80 -3.77 9.90 6.58
N VAL A 81 -4.93 10.06 7.21
CA VAL A 81 -6.20 10.38 6.55
C VAL A 81 -6.73 11.68 7.15
N LEU A 82 -7.11 12.61 6.29
CA LEU A 82 -7.75 13.86 6.64
C LEU A 82 -9.17 13.84 6.07
N PHE A 83 -10.16 13.93 6.95
CA PHE A 83 -11.58 14.04 6.57
C PHE A 83 -11.96 15.47 6.29
N SER A 84 -12.88 15.66 5.32
CA SER A 84 -13.41 16.97 4.96
C SER A 84 -14.21 17.58 6.09
N LYS A 85 -14.04 18.89 6.27
CA LYS A 85 -14.86 19.69 7.19
C LYS A 85 -16.21 20.09 6.61
N THR A 86 -16.35 20.04 5.29
CA THR A 86 -17.53 20.52 4.56
C THR A 86 -18.35 19.38 3.93
N GLU A 87 -17.72 18.25 3.64
CA GLU A 87 -18.36 17.06 3.11
C GLU A 87 -18.23 15.91 4.11
N GLU A 88 -19.27 15.73 4.94
CA GLU A 88 -19.23 14.79 6.06
C GLU A 88 -18.91 13.35 5.62
N GLY A 89 -17.97 12.72 6.33
CA GLY A 89 -17.54 11.35 6.06
C GLY A 89 -16.64 11.17 4.83
N LYS A 90 -16.36 12.25 4.08
CA LYS A 90 -15.48 12.20 2.91
C LYS A 90 -14.03 12.50 3.28
N ILE A 91 -13.10 11.84 2.59
CA ILE A 91 -11.67 12.05 2.72
C ILE A 91 -11.26 13.22 1.80
N GLU A 92 -10.61 14.22 2.37
CA GLU A 92 -9.99 15.33 1.62
C GLU A 92 -8.49 15.14 1.42
N GLY A 93 -7.83 14.36 2.28
CA GLY A 93 -6.40 14.10 2.19
C GLY A 93 -6.03 12.68 2.59
N PHE A 94 -5.11 12.08 1.84
CA PHE A 94 -4.56 10.76 2.12
C PHE A 94 -3.07 10.76 1.84
N LYS A 95 -2.26 10.18 2.74
CA LYS A 95 -0.82 10.07 2.53
C LYS A 95 -0.23 8.85 3.25
N TYR A 96 0.58 8.07 2.55
CA TYR A 96 1.51 7.14 3.20
C TYR A 96 2.66 7.91 3.84
N THR A 97 2.96 7.61 5.10
CA THR A 97 4.07 8.23 5.84
C THR A 97 5.29 7.34 5.93
N ASN A 98 5.08 6.02 5.97
CA ASN A 98 6.13 5.01 6.00
C ASN A 98 5.53 3.68 5.54
N ASP A 99 6.16 2.98 4.60
CA ASP A 99 5.66 1.69 4.11
C ASP A 99 6.41 0.49 4.69
N ASN A 100 7.35 0.75 5.60
CA ASN A 100 8.17 -0.21 6.32
C ASN A 100 8.69 -1.36 5.44
N GLY A 101 9.21 -1.03 4.26
CA GLY A 101 9.84 -2.03 3.40
C GLY A 101 8.88 -2.66 2.37
N LEU A 102 7.59 -2.27 2.35
CA LEU A 102 6.63 -2.90 1.43
C LEU A 102 7.02 -2.68 -0.03
N SER A 103 7.45 -1.48 -0.40
CA SER A 103 7.88 -1.19 -1.77
C SER A 103 9.07 -2.07 -2.17
N GLU A 104 10.05 -2.23 -1.29
CA GLU A 104 11.21 -3.09 -1.53
C GLU A 104 10.79 -4.55 -1.70
N ILE A 105 9.95 -5.07 -0.81
CA ILE A 105 9.45 -6.45 -0.92
C ILE A 105 8.78 -6.69 -2.27
N LEU A 106 7.95 -5.74 -2.72
CA LEU A 106 7.21 -5.87 -3.97
C LEU A 106 8.05 -5.61 -5.22
N GLN A 107 9.18 -4.89 -5.12
CA GLN A 107 10.06 -4.60 -6.25
C GLN A 107 11.22 -5.60 -6.42
N ILE A 108 11.51 -6.44 -5.43
CA ILE A 108 12.61 -7.40 -5.53
C ILE A 108 12.27 -8.52 -6.54
N GLU A 109 12.96 -8.48 -7.69
CA GLU A 109 13.15 -9.61 -8.61
C GLU A 109 14.53 -10.28 -8.39
N GLN A 110 14.52 -11.61 -8.32
CA GLN A 110 15.57 -12.55 -8.76
C GLN A 110 17.03 -12.46 -8.25
N LEU A 111 17.40 -11.68 -7.24
CA LEU A 111 18.78 -11.75 -6.72
C LEU A 111 19.10 -13.10 -6.03
N ASN A 112 18.08 -13.86 -5.62
CA ASN A 112 18.26 -15.20 -5.08
C ASN A 112 18.49 -16.29 -6.15
N ASN A 113 18.23 -16.02 -7.43
CA ASN A 113 18.50 -17.00 -8.52
C ASN A 113 19.89 -16.84 -9.14
N LEU A 114 20.68 -15.83 -8.74
CA LEU A 114 22.04 -15.60 -9.22
C LEU A 114 23.12 -16.03 -8.21
N ILE A 115 22.71 -16.51 -7.03
CA ILE A 115 23.61 -17.00 -5.98
C ILE A 115 23.28 -18.46 -5.69
N GLU A 116 23.25 -19.31 -6.72
CA GLU A 116 23.68 -20.69 -6.51
C GLU A 116 25.20 -20.73 -6.78
N PRO A 117 26.06 -20.84 -5.76
CA PRO A 117 27.45 -21.17 -6.00
C PRO A 117 27.49 -22.61 -6.47
N ASN A 118 27.53 -22.78 -7.78
CA ASN A 118 27.70 -24.04 -8.49
C ASN A 118 29.15 -24.57 -8.33
N TRP A 119 29.59 -24.74 -7.07
CA TRP A 119 30.94 -25.16 -6.69
C TRP A 119 30.85 -26.36 -5.72
N VAL A 120 30.08 -27.38 -6.08
CA VAL A 120 30.32 -28.75 -5.59
C VAL A 120 30.14 -29.71 -6.77
N LEU A 121 31.10 -29.66 -7.69
CA LEU A 121 31.42 -30.74 -8.62
C LEU A 121 32.74 -30.33 -9.27
N PHE A 122 33.86 -30.61 -8.61
CA PHE A 122 35.09 -31.12 -9.22
C PHE A 122 36.09 -31.45 -8.10
N VAL A 123 36.42 -32.74 -8.07
CA VAL A 123 37.47 -33.47 -7.32
C VAL A 123 37.15 -33.87 -5.88
#